data_AF-A0A0D0CGD6-F1
#
_entry.id   AF-A0A0D0CGD6-F1
#
_cell.length_a   1.000
_cell.length_b   1.000
_cell.length_c   1.000
_cell.angle_alpha   90.00
_cell.angle_beta   90.00
_cell.angle_gamma   90.00
#
_symmetry.space_group_name_H-M   'P 1'
#
loop_
_entity.id
_entity.type
_entity.pdbx_description
1 polymer ?
#
loop_
_entity_poly.entity_id
_entity_poly.type
_entity_poly.pdbx_seq_one_letter_code
_entity_poly.pdbx_strand_id
1 'polypeptide(L)'
;TVITPKDSHTEQKKKLYTNLVDSQEVATKTSSYSSEKSRKAFIDTCLHRCNNQPPYSWQLDAAKAFYLGLDCTVLAGTGSRKSLPFVMPCMLSSNKACWCHKMGLMSVAVNHQMYTDELHEVQI
;
A
#
# COMPACT_ATOMS: atom_id res chain seq x y z
N THR A 1 15.92 30.43 -9.93
CA THR A 1 15.49 29.02 -10.04
C THR A 1 16.71 28.14 -10.09
N VAL A 2 17.00 27.39 -9.02
CA VAL A 2 18.14 26.45 -9.02
C VAL A 2 17.73 25.25 -9.87
N ILE A 3 18.28 25.15 -11.08
CA ILE A 3 18.10 23.98 -11.94
C ILE A 3 19.07 22.92 -11.41
N THR A 4 18.58 22.05 -10.53
CA THR A 4 19.35 20.85 -10.16
C THR A 4 19.49 19.95 -11.40
N PRO A 5 20.67 19.32 -11.62
CA PRO A 5 20.84 18.33 -12.66
C PRO A 5 19.72 17.28 -12.58
N LYS A 6 19.02 17.07 -13.69
CA LYS A 6 17.93 16.09 -13.74
C LYS A 6 18.57 14.70 -13.86
N ASP A 7 18.52 13.94 -12.77
CA ASP A 7 18.94 12.54 -12.77
C ASP A 7 18.25 11.79 -13.91
N SER A 8 18.99 10.90 -14.59
CA SER A 8 18.39 10.06 -15.62
C SER A 8 17.33 9.14 -15.01
N HIS A 9 16.32 8.76 -15.81
CA HIS A 9 15.26 7.84 -15.37
C HIS A 9 15.83 6.51 -14.81
N THR A 10 16.96 6.05 -15.35
CA THR A 10 17.64 4.83 -14.90
C THR A 10 18.23 4.98 -13.50
N GLU A 11 18.88 6.11 -13.20
CA GLU A 11 19.46 6.37 -11.87
C GLU A 11 18.38 6.60 -10.81
N GLN A 12 17.30 7.31 -11.17
CA GLN A 12 16.15 7.49 -10.28
C GLN A 12 15.50 6.15 -9.94
N LYS A 13 15.31 5.29 -10.96
CA LYS A 13 14.80 3.93 -10.76
C LYS A 13 15.71 3.14 -9.82
N LYS A 14 17.01 3.15 -10.05
CA LYS A 14 18.00 2.45 -9.21
C LYS A 14 17.90 2.89 -7.75
N LYS A 15 17.88 4.20 -7.50
CA LYS A 15 17.75 4.79 -6.16
C LYS A 15 16.47 4.34 -5.46
N LEU A 16 15.33 4.35 -6.16
CA LEU A 16 14.05 3.89 -5.60
C LEU A 16 14.10 2.41 -5.20
N TYR A 17 14.69 1.55 -6.03
CA TYR A 17 14.85 0.13 -5.70
C TYR A 17 15.81 -0.09 -4.53
N THR A 18 16.90 0.68 -4.42
CA THR A 18 17.79 0.64 -3.27
C THR A 18 17.05 0.97 -1.98
N ASN A 19 16.28 2.06 -1.94
CA ASN A 19 15.51 2.42 -0.73
C ASN A 19 14.55 1.30 -0.28
N LEU A 20 13.90 0.64 -1.24
CA LEU A 20 13.00 -0.47 -0.95
C LEU A 20 13.76 -1.68 -0.39
N VAL A 21 14.92 -2.01 -0.96
CA VAL A 21 15.78 -3.11 -0.49
C VAL A 21 16.30 -2.81 0.92
N ASP A 22 16.84 -1.62 1.15
CA ASP A 22 17.38 -1.20 2.45
C ASP A 22 16.29 -1.30 3.54
N SER A 23 15.07 -0.85 3.23
CA SER A 23 13.93 -0.93 4.16
C SER A 23 13.51 -2.37 4.44
N GLN A 24 13.58 -3.26 3.44
CA GLN A 24 13.33 -4.69 3.64
C GLN A 24 14.39 -5.32 4.54
N GLU A 25 15.67 -4.95 4.37
CA GLU A 25 16.74 -5.44 5.23
C GLU A 25 16.58 -4.97 6.68
N VAL A 26 16.27 -3.68 6.88
CA VAL A 26 15.99 -3.13 8.21
C VAL A 26 14.84 -3.88 8.85
N ALA A 27 13.72 -4.03 8.15
CA ALA A 27 12.54 -4.74 8.69
C ALA A 27 12.83 -6.22 9.00
N THR A 28 13.66 -6.89 8.22
CA THR A 28 14.08 -8.29 8.47
C THR A 28 14.97 -8.39 9.72
N LYS A 29 15.78 -7.38 9.99
CA LYS A 29 16.67 -7.33 11.18
C LYS A 29 15.91 -6.93 12.45
N THR A 30 14.89 -6.08 12.33
CA THR A 30 14.16 -5.50 13.48
C THR A 30 12.84 -6.20 13.80
N SER A 31 12.33 -7.06 12.91
CA SER A 31 11.07 -7.79 13.08
C SER A 31 11.11 -9.15 12.40
N SER A 32 10.09 -10.00 12.59
CA SER A 32 9.95 -11.28 11.87
C SER A 32 9.54 -11.14 10.39
N TYR A 33 9.79 -9.97 9.78
CA TYR A 33 9.43 -9.67 8.40
C TYR A 33 10.26 -10.52 7.43
N SER A 34 9.62 -10.97 6.34
CA SER A 34 10.28 -11.65 5.23
C SER A 34 9.67 -11.18 3.92
N SER A 35 10.51 -10.62 3.04
CA SER A 35 10.08 -10.06 1.76
C SER A 35 9.38 -11.09 0.87
N GLU A 36 9.82 -12.35 0.91
CA GLU A 36 9.22 -13.44 0.15
C GLU A 36 7.86 -13.85 0.72
N LYS A 37 7.77 -14.01 2.04
CA LYS A 37 6.50 -14.34 2.72
C LYS A 37 5.47 -13.25 2.50
N SER A 38 5.85 -11.98 2.66
CA SER A 38 4.96 -10.84 2.41
C SER A 38 4.52 -10.77 0.95
N ARG A 39 5.43 -11.01 -0.01
CA ARG A 39 5.06 -11.05 -1.44
C ARG A 39 4.04 -12.15 -1.72
N LYS A 40 4.29 -13.36 -1.20
CA LYS A 40 3.38 -14.50 -1.35
C LYS A 40 2.03 -14.21 -0.72
N ALA A 41 2.01 -13.66 0.50
CA ALA A 41 0.78 -13.29 1.18
C ALA A 41 -0.04 -12.26 0.38
N PHE A 42 0.61 -11.23 -0.20
CA PHE A 42 -0.08 -10.27 -1.06
C PHE A 42 -0.69 -10.92 -2.30
N ILE A 43 0.06 -11.80 -2.98
CA ILE A 43 -0.43 -12.52 -4.16
C ILE A 43 -1.62 -13.40 -3.78
N ASP A 44 -1.46 -14.26 -2.78
CA ASP A 44 -2.48 -15.22 -2.35
C ASP A 44 -3.77 -14.48 -1.91
N THR A 45 -3.61 -13.37 -1.18
CA THR A 45 -4.76 -12.55 -0.76
C THR A 45 -5.43 -11.83 -1.93
N CYS A 46 -4.65 -11.32 -2.90
CA CYS A 46 -5.20 -10.70 -4.10
C CYS A 46 -5.96 -11.70 -4.96
N LEU A 47 -5.42 -12.90 -5.16
CA LEU A 47 -6.11 -13.95 -5.90
C LEU A 47 -7.45 -14.27 -5.23
N HIS A 48 -7.45 -14.44 -3.92
CA HIS A 48 -8.66 -14.74 -3.16
C HIS A 48 -9.71 -13.61 -3.21
N ARG A 49 -9.29 -12.34 -3.17
CA ARG A 49 -10.22 -11.19 -3.08
C ARG A 49 -10.54 -10.51 -4.42
N CYS A 50 -9.76 -10.76 -5.47
CA CYS A 50 -9.85 -10.06 -6.76
C CYS A 50 -10.16 -11.02 -7.91
N ASN A 51 -11.10 -11.95 -7.74
CA ASN A 51 -11.55 -12.88 -8.78
C ASN A 51 -10.39 -13.64 -9.46
N ASN A 52 -9.45 -14.18 -8.67
CA ASN A 52 -8.25 -14.87 -9.16
C ASN A 52 -7.35 -14.03 -10.09
N GLN A 53 -7.47 -12.70 -10.09
CA GLN A 53 -6.57 -11.85 -10.86
C GLN A 53 -5.30 -11.52 -10.07
N PRO A 54 -4.12 -11.97 -10.53
CA PRO A 54 -2.89 -11.62 -9.88
C PRO A 54 -2.62 -10.12 -10.00
N PRO A 55 -1.87 -9.56 -9.04
CA PRO A 55 -1.37 -8.20 -9.14
C PRO A 55 -0.19 -8.10 -10.11
N TYR A 56 0.01 -6.93 -10.69
CA TYR A 56 1.21 -6.63 -11.47
C TYR A 56 2.44 -6.52 -10.56
N SER A 57 3.63 -6.74 -11.11
CA SER A 57 4.89 -6.64 -10.35
C SER A 57 5.06 -5.28 -9.67
N TRP A 58 4.84 -4.19 -10.39
CA TRP A 58 4.96 -2.83 -9.84
C TRP A 58 3.94 -2.56 -8.72
N GLN A 59 2.78 -3.22 -8.73
CA GLN A 59 1.77 -3.08 -7.68
C GLN A 59 2.23 -3.74 -6.38
N LEU A 60 2.91 -4.88 -6.50
CA LEU A 60 3.51 -5.57 -5.36
C LEU A 60 4.67 -4.75 -4.77
N ASP A 61 5.50 -4.14 -5.62
CA ASP A 61 6.60 -3.29 -5.18
C ASP A 61 6.06 -2.07 -4.41
N ALA A 62 5.05 -1.39 -4.95
CA ALA A 62 4.39 -0.27 -4.28
C ALA A 62 3.70 -0.68 -2.98
N ALA A 63 2.97 -1.80 -2.97
CA ALA A 63 2.30 -2.32 -1.76
C ALA A 63 3.30 -2.67 -0.66
N LYS A 64 4.44 -3.27 -1.01
CA LYS A 64 5.53 -3.53 -0.06
C LYS A 64 6.13 -2.25 0.49
N ALA A 65 6.37 -1.26 -0.37
CA ALA A 65 6.90 0.01 0.07
C ALA A 65 5.95 0.68 1.08
N PHE A 66 4.65 0.69 0.78
CA PHE A 66 3.64 1.15 1.74
C PHE A 66 3.64 0.30 3.02
N TYR A 67 3.64 -1.03 2.92
CA TYR A 67 3.68 -1.94 4.07
C TYR A 67 4.88 -1.70 5.01
N LEU A 68 6.01 -1.27 4.44
CA LEU A 68 7.24 -0.92 5.17
C LEU A 68 7.24 0.53 5.69
N GLY A 69 6.18 1.30 5.45
CA GLY A 69 6.06 2.69 5.89
C GLY A 69 6.85 3.69 5.04
N LEU A 70 7.16 3.37 3.79
CA LEU A 70 7.84 4.29 2.88
C LEU A 70 6.87 5.27 2.22
N ASP A 71 7.28 6.53 2.14
CA ASP A 71 6.60 7.55 1.34
C ASP A 71 6.78 7.25 -0.16
N CYS A 72 5.67 6.99 -0.86
CA CYS A 72 5.68 6.61 -2.26
C CYS A 72 4.67 7.43 -3.06
N THR A 73 5.07 7.89 -4.25
CA THR A 73 4.16 8.46 -5.25
C THR A 73 3.96 7.45 -6.38
N VAL A 74 2.71 7.08 -6.64
CA VAL A 74 2.35 6.14 -7.71
C VAL A 74 1.70 6.90 -8.86
N LEU A 75 2.37 6.91 -10.01
CA LEU A 75 1.83 7.48 -11.25
C LEU A 75 1.49 6.35 -12.22
N ALA A 76 0.20 6.16 -12.48
CA ALA A 76 -0.29 5.14 -13.41
C ALA A 76 -1.58 5.60 -14.10
N GLY A 77 -1.74 5.14 -15.34
CA GLY A 77 -2.90 5.45 -16.18
C GLY A 77 -4.24 5.01 -15.57
N THR A 78 -5.33 5.45 -16.20
CA THR A 78 -6.68 4.94 -15.89
C THR A 78 -6.77 3.46 -16.27
N GLY A 79 -7.51 2.67 -15.49
CA GLY A 79 -7.62 1.22 -15.70
C GLY A 79 -6.43 0.39 -15.20
N SER A 80 -5.29 0.99 -14.84
CA SER A 80 -4.11 0.26 -14.33
C SER A 80 -4.26 -0.30 -12.91
N ARG A 81 -5.47 -0.25 -12.32
CA ARG A 81 -5.77 -0.74 -10.96
C ARG A 81 -4.89 -0.09 -9.87
N LYS A 82 -4.54 1.20 -10.02
CA LYS A 82 -3.64 1.93 -9.09
C LYS A 82 -4.12 2.05 -7.65
N SER A 83 -5.40 1.82 -7.37
CA SER A 83 -5.91 1.76 -6.00
C SER A 83 -5.46 0.48 -5.27
N LEU A 84 -5.18 -0.60 -6.00
CA LEU A 84 -4.89 -1.90 -5.41
C LEU A 84 -3.64 -1.89 -4.48
N PRO A 85 -2.49 -1.30 -4.85
CA PRO A 85 -1.34 -1.18 -3.96
C PRO A 85 -1.61 -0.51 -2.61
N PHE A 86 -2.51 0.46 -2.55
CA PHE A 86 -2.86 1.16 -1.30
C PHE A 86 -3.73 0.28 -0.38
N VAL A 87 -4.57 -0.58 -0.96
CA VAL A 87 -5.48 -1.45 -0.20
C VAL A 87 -4.79 -2.74 0.24
N MET A 88 -3.81 -3.21 -0.52
CA MET A 88 -3.11 -4.48 -0.28
C MET A 88 -2.58 -4.64 1.16
N PRO A 89 -1.89 -3.66 1.76
CA PRO A 89 -1.41 -3.80 3.14
C PRO A 89 -2.54 -4.00 4.16
N CYS A 90 -3.68 -3.32 3.98
CA CYS A 90 -4.89 -3.54 4.78
C CYS A 90 -5.47 -4.94 4.61
N MET A 91 -5.15 -5.64 3.51
CA MET A 91 -5.60 -7.02 3.32
C MET A 91 -4.82 -8.02 4.18
N LEU A 92 -3.56 -7.72 4.53
CA LEU A 92 -2.69 -8.56 5.35
C LEU A 92 -2.78 -8.24 6.85
N SER A 93 -3.13 -7.02 7.23
CA SER A 93 -3.32 -6.65 8.63
C SER A 93 -4.66 -7.15 9.17
N SER A 94 -4.67 -7.82 10.32
CA SER A 94 -5.91 -8.16 11.04
C SER A 94 -6.68 -6.93 11.51
N ASN A 95 -5.99 -5.80 11.73
CA ASN A 95 -6.58 -4.54 12.16
C ASN A 95 -6.48 -3.47 11.06
N LYS A 96 -7.40 -3.57 10.08
CA LYS A 96 -7.39 -2.77 8.84
C LYS A 96 -7.44 -1.25 9.09
N ALA A 97 -8.11 -0.82 10.16
CA ALA A 97 -8.21 0.58 10.55
C ALA A 97 -6.92 1.13 11.17
N CYS A 98 -6.22 0.31 11.97
CA CYS A 98 -4.93 0.68 12.57
C CYS A 98 -3.88 0.97 11.49
N TRP A 99 -3.91 0.24 10.38
CA TRP A 99 -2.90 0.38 9.34
C TRP A 99 -3.07 1.67 8.51
N CYS A 100 -4.30 2.05 8.13
CA CYS A 100 -4.55 3.35 7.50
C CYS A 100 -4.10 4.52 8.40
N HIS A 101 -4.41 4.43 9.70
CA HIS A 101 -3.95 5.41 10.68
C HIS A 101 -2.41 5.47 10.78
N LYS A 102 -1.72 4.32 10.79
CA LYS A 102 -0.24 4.25 10.74
C LYS A 102 0.37 4.88 9.49
N MET A 103 -0.36 4.92 8.38
CA MET A 103 0.06 5.57 7.13
C MET A 103 -0.33 7.06 7.06
N GLY A 104 -0.90 7.64 8.12
CA GLY A 104 -1.42 9.01 8.09
C GLY A 104 -2.66 9.19 7.21
N LEU A 105 -3.27 8.10 6.76
CA LEU A 105 -4.51 8.12 5.98
C LEU A 105 -5.71 8.07 6.93
N MET A 106 -6.51 9.13 6.94
CA MET A 106 -7.86 9.06 7.51
C MET A 106 -8.69 8.07 6.69
N SER A 107 -8.92 6.87 7.23
CA SER A 107 -9.86 5.93 6.63
C SER A 107 -11.19 5.95 7.39
N VAL A 108 -12.27 6.25 6.67
CA VAL A 108 -13.64 6.04 7.14
C VAL A 108 -14.19 4.85 6.37
N ALA A 109 -14.67 3.84 7.11
CA ALA A 109 -15.35 2.68 6.52
C ALA A 109 -16.86 2.91 6.62
N VAL A 110 -17.51 3.28 5.52
CA VAL A 110 -18.97 3.45 5.51
C VAL A 110 -19.61 2.10 5.17
N ASN A 111 -20.31 1.49 6.12
CA ASN A 111 -21.17 0.33 5.91
C ASN A 111 -22.65 0.75 6.02
N HIS A 112 -23.59 -0.06 5.50
CA HIS A 112 -25.03 0.14 5.69
C HIS A 112 -25.42 0.30 7.17
N GLN A 113 -24.74 -0.40 8.08
CA GLN A 113 -24.96 -0.26 9.53
C GLN A 113 -24.53 1.10 10.12
N MET A 114 -23.63 1.84 9.46
CA MET A 114 -23.22 3.17 9.93
C MET A 114 -24.26 4.25 9.58
N TYR A 115 -25.09 4.00 8.56
CA TYR A 115 -26.13 4.93 8.14
C TYR A 115 -27.34 4.96 9.08
N THR A 116 -27.61 3.87 9.80
CA THR A 116 -28.82 3.77 10.63
C THR A 116 -28.71 4.48 11.97
N ASP A 117 -27.52 4.52 12.57
CA ASP A 117 -27.38 4.98 13.96
C ASP A 117 -27.09 6.49 14.05
N GLU A 118 -26.46 7.11 13.04
CA GLU A 118 -26.15 8.55 13.05
C GLU A 118 -27.21 9.44 12.38
N LEU A 119 -28.13 8.88 11.58
CA LEU A 119 -29.17 9.66 10.90
C LEU A 119 -30.48 9.81 11.68
N HIS A 120 -30.69 9.04 12.75
CA HIS A 120 -31.93 9.11 13.55
C HIS A 120 -31.84 9.91 14.86
N GLU A 121 -30.65 10.34 15.29
CA GLU A 121 -30.49 11.21 16.47
C GLU A 121 -30.57 12.71 16.15
N VAL A 122 -30.81 13.08 14.89
CA VAL A 122 -31.07 14.48 14.50
C VAL A 122 -32.32 14.56 13.64
N GLN A 123 -33.47 14.24 14.25
CA GLN A 123 -34.76 14.73 13.79
C GLN A 123 -35.59 15.25 14.97
N ILE A 124 -35.59 16.59 15.05
CA ILE A 124 -36.51 17.52 15.76
C ILE A 124 -36.29 17.68 17.27
#